data_AF-A0A809WSC0-F1
#
_entry.id   AF-A0A809WSC0-F1
#
_cell.length_a   1.000
_cell.length_b   1.000
_cell.length_c   1.000
_cell.angle_alpha   90.00
_cell.angle_beta   90.00
_cell.angle_gamma   90.00
#
_symmetry.space_group_name_H-M   'P 1'
#
loop_
_entity.id
_entity.type
_entity.pdbx_description
1 polymer ?
#
loop_
_entity_poly.entity_id
_entity_poly.type
_entity_poly.pdbx_seq_one_letter_code
_entity_poly.pdbx_strand_id
1 'polypeptide(L)'
;MSRSVQFDDKLITFAKHWGFRPRACAPYRARTKGKTENGVRYVKKSVIAGHSFASWEAFETHLAEWEGGVANVRIHGTTGVAPITRFACDEVHRSKPLGVARIAARTGPRRRQRLCCRDRYEQLRYPGG
;
A
#
# COMPACT_ATOMS: atom_id res chain seq x y z
N MET A 1 -8.62 8.77 29.29
CA MET A 1 -7.17 8.73 28.99
C MET A 1 -6.96 8.55 27.49
N SER A 2 -6.59 9.60 26.75
CA SER A 2 -6.32 9.50 25.31
C SER A 2 -4.97 8.83 25.07
N ARG A 3 -4.96 7.65 24.44
CA ARG A 3 -3.72 6.97 24.04
C ARG A 3 -3.03 7.79 22.94
N SER A 4 -1.92 8.46 23.27
CA SER A 4 -1.09 9.16 22.28
C SER A 4 -0.38 8.14 21.41
N VAL A 5 -0.52 8.25 20.08
CA VAL A 5 0.23 7.39 19.16
C VAL A 5 1.64 7.95 18.98
N GLN A 6 2.64 7.12 19.28
CA GLN A 6 4.05 7.42 19.07
C GLN A 6 4.52 6.74 17.77
N PHE A 7 5.12 7.49 16.86
CA PHE A 7 5.69 6.98 15.62
C PHE A 7 7.21 6.82 15.74
N ASP A 8 7.79 5.91 14.96
CA ASP A 8 9.24 5.74 14.89
C ASP A 8 9.93 7.01 14.36
N ASP A 9 11.05 7.39 14.96
CA ASP A 9 11.83 8.57 14.56
C ASP A 9 12.28 8.51 13.09
N LYS A 10 12.54 7.31 12.56
CA LYS A 10 12.87 7.11 11.14
C LYS A 10 11.68 7.40 10.25
N LEU A 11 10.47 6.99 10.66
CA LEU A 11 9.25 7.31 9.94
C LEU A 11 8.97 8.81 9.96
N ILE A 12 9.19 9.48 11.09
CA ILE A 12 9.05 10.95 11.19
C ILE A 12 10.07 11.67 10.31
N THR A 13 11.32 11.22 10.30
CA THR A 13 12.38 11.79 9.46
C THR A 13 12.05 11.60 7.97
N PHE A 14 11.62 10.41 7.59
CA PHE A 14 11.20 10.09 6.22
C PHE A 14 9.98 10.92 5.79
N ALA A 15 9.00 11.08 6.68
CA ALA A 15 7.80 11.88 6.43
C ALA A 15 8.13 13.36 6.23
N LYS A 16 9.05 13.92 7.03
CA LYS A 16 9.54 15.29 6.86
C LYS A 16 10.28 15.47 5.53
N HIS A 17 11.12 14.50 5.16
CA HIS A 17 11.90 14.53 3.93
C HIS A 17 11.02 14.60 2.68
N TRP A 18 9.95 13.79 2.64
CA TRP A 18 9.02 13.73 1.51
C TRP A 18 7.78 14.61 1.66
N GLY A 19 7.67 15.37 2.76
CA GLY A 19 6.58 16.33 2.98
C GLY A 19 5.20 15.71 3.23
N PHE A 20 5.11 14.46 3.70
CA PHE A 20 3.83 13.85 4.10
C PHE A 20 3.70 13.75 5.62
N ARG A 21 2.47 13.52 6.12
CA ARG A 21 2.19 13.39 7.55
C ARG A 21 1.62 12.00 7.85
N PRO A 22 2.29 11.15 8.64
CA PRO A 22 1.75 9.84 8.99
C PRO A 22 0.50 10.01 9.85
N ARG A 23 -0.56 9.27 9.49
CA ARG A 23 -1.82 9.23 10.23
C ARG A 23 -2.02 7.83 10.76
N ALA A 24 -2.04 7.69 12.08
CA ALA A 24 -2.34 6.41 12.70
C ALA A 24 -3.85 6.21 12.68
N CYS A 25 -4.28 5.01 12.30
CA CYS A 25 -5.67 4.63 12.47
C CYS A 25 -5.96 4.51 13.96
N ALA A 26 -6.99 5.22 14.44
CA ALA A 26 -7.46 5.03 15.80
C ALA A 26 -7.91 3.56 15.97
N PRO A 27 -7.62 2.92 17.12
CA PRO A 27 -8.16 1.61 17.44
C PRO A 27 -9.68 1.60 17.22
N TYR A 28 -10.21 0.51 16.67
CA TYR A 28 -11.64 0.34 16.37
C TYR A 28 -12.25 1.27 15.30
N ARG A 29 -11.47 2.07 14.57
CA ARG A 29 -11.96 2.86 13.44
C ARG A 29 -11.70 2.16 12.10
N ALA A 30 -12.39 1.03 11.87
CA ALA A 30 -12.25 0.17 10.67
C ALA A 30 -12.76 0.76 9.35
N ARG A 31 -13.10 2.06 9.29
CA ARG A 31 -13.86 2.67 8.19
C ARG A 31 -13.13 2.66 6.84
N THR A 32 -11.79 2.54 6.84
CA THR A 32 -10.95 2.48 5.62
C THR A 32 -10.48 1.07 5.27
N LYS A 33 -10.72 0.07 6.14
CA LYS A 33 -10.26 -1.31 5.93
C LYS A 33 -10.88 -1.94 4.67
N GLY A 34 -12.17 -1.69 4.44
CA GLY A 34 -12.90 -2.25 3.29
C GLY A 34 -12.38 -1.81 1.93
N LYS A 35 -11.85 -0.59 1.77
CA LYS A 35 -11.28 -0.13 0.50
C LYS A 35 -9.97 -0.87 0.18
N THR A 36 -9.10 -1.03 1.17
CA THR A 36 -7.86 -1.80 1.03
C THR A 36 -8.12 -3.28 0.79
N GLU A 37 -9.05 -3.88 1.55
CA GLU A 37 -9.41 -5.29 1.40
C GLU A 37 -10.05 -5.59 0.04
N ASN A 38 -10.90 -4.69 -0.48
CA ASN A 38 -11.49 -4.84 -1.80
C ASN A 38 -10.43 -4.73 -2.92
N GLY A 39 -9.45 -3.84 -2.78
CA GLY A 39 -8.33 -3.73 -3.72
C GLY A 39 -7.47 -5.00 -3.74
N VAL A 40 -7.11 -5.53 -2.57
CA VAL A 40 -6.35 -6.79 -2.46
C VAL A 40 -7.16 -7.97 -3.02
N ARG A 41 -8.47 -8.03 -2.74
CA ARG A 41 -9.35 -9.06 -3.30
C ARG A 41 -9.41 -8.98 -4.81
N TYR A 42 -9.49 -7.77 -5.37
CA TYR A 42 -9.49 -7.56 -6.81
C TYR A 42 -8.22 -8.13 -7.44
N VAL A 43 -7.04 -7.68 -7.00
CA VAL A 43 -5.73 -8.15 -7.52
C VAL A 43 -5.61 -9.66 -7.45
N LYS A 44 -5.96 -10.26 -6.31
CA LYS A 44 -5.91 -11.72 -6.13
C LYS A 44 -6.82 -12.46 -7.11
N LYS A 45 -8.03 -11.96 -7.35
CA LYS A 45 -8.98 -12.59 -8.27
C LYS A 45 -8.67 -12.35 -9.74
N SER A 46 -7.97 -11.26 -10.07
CA SER A 46 -7.77 -10.84 -11.46
C SER A 46 -6.40 -11.21 -12.03
N VAL A 47 -5.32 -11.08 -11.23
CA VAL A 47 -3.94 -11.32 -11.70
C VAL A 47 -3.46 -12.72 -11.33
N ILE A 48 -3.80 -13.14 -10.11
CA ILE A 48 -3.16 -14.28 -9.45
C ILE A 48 -3.98 -15.55 -9.62
N ALA A 49 -5.31 -15.45 -9.56
CA ALA A 49 -6.19 -16.60 -9.70
C ALA A 49 -6.05 -17.24 -11.09
N GLY A 50 -5.71 -18.53 -11.12
CA GLY A 50 -5.57 -19.30 -12.36
C GLY A 50 -4.20 -19.22 -13.03
N HIS A 51 -3.25 -18.48 -12.46
CA HIS A 51 -1.89 -18.35 -13.00
C HIS A 51 -0.86 -19.04 -12.10
N SER A 52 0.03 -19.80 -12.73
CA SER A 52 1.23 -20.37 -12.11
C SER A 52 2.45 -19.76 -12.79
N PHE A 53 3.41 -19.28 -12.01
CA PHE A 53 4.59 -18.60 -12.53
C PHE A 53 5.83 -19.47 -12.32
N ALA A 54 6.68 -19.53 -13.34
CA ALA A 54 7.93 -20.29 -13.29
C ALA A 54 9.00 -19.60 -12.42
N SER A 55 8.91 -18.28 -12.26
CA SER A 55 9.84 -17.48 -11.47
C SER A 55 9.17 -16.22 -10.91
N TRP A 56 9.86 -15.56 -9.98
CA TRP A 56 9.45 -14.27 -9.45
C TRP A 56 9.44 -13.17 -10.53
N GLU A 57 10.43 -13.17 -11.41
CA GLU A 57 10.51 -12.22 -12.53
C GLU A 57 9.34 -12.40 -13.51
N ALA A 58 8.93 -13.64 -13.81
CA ALA A 58 7.75 -13.91 -14.63
C ALA A 58 6.46 -13.38 -13.98
N PHE A 59 6.39 -13.42 -12.65
CA PHE A 59 5.28 -12.81 -11.91
C PHE A 59 5.30 -11.28 -11.96
N GLU A 60 6.46 -10.65 -11.79
CA GLU A 60 6.60 -9.20 -11.87
C GLU A 60 6.24 -8.66 -13.26
N THR A 61 6.70 -9.31 -14.33
CA THR A 61 6.36 -8.95 -15.71
C THR A 61 4.86 -9.09 -15.97
N HIS A 62 4.26 -10.23 -15.60
CA HIS A 62 2.81 -10.44 -15.74
C HIS A 62 2.00 -9.41 -14.95
N LEU A 63 2.45 -9.05 -13.75
CA LEU A 63 1.82 -8.03 -12.94
C LEU A 63 1.86 -6.66 -13.61
N ALA A 64 3.02 -6.27 -14.18
CA ALA A 64 3.18 -5.00 -14.88
C ALA A 64 2.31 -4.92 -16.15
N GLU A 65 2.25 -6.00 -16.93
CA GLU A 65 1.40 -6.10 -18.11
C GLU A 65 -0.09 -6.00 -17.75
N TRP A 66 -0.52 -6.72 -16.72
CA TRP A 66 -1.89 -6.64 -16.23
C TRP A 66 -2.22 -5.25 -15.67
N GLU A 67 -1.29 -4.62 -14.95
CA GLU A 67 -1.52 -3.30 -14.39
C GLU A 67 -1.79 -2.28 -15.50
N GLY A 68 -0.94 -2.25 -16.53
CA GLY A 68 -1.09 -1.36 -17.68
C GLY A 68 -2.32 -1.68 -18.54
N GLY A 69 -2.50 -2.96 -18.90
CA GLY A 69 -3.50 -3.40 -19.86
C GLY A 69 -4.91 -3.63 -19.29
N VAL A 70 -5.04 -3.80 -17.97
CA VAL A 70 -6.33 -4.11 -17.33
C VAL A 70 -6.63 -3.14 -16.19
N ALA A 71 -5.74 -3.04 -15.20
CA ALA A 71 -6.05 -2.29 -13.99
C ALA A 71 -6.21 -0.78 -14.24
N ASN A 72 -5.33 -0.20 -15.06
CA ASN A 72 -5.25 1.23 -15.32
C ASN A 72 -6.25 1.75 -16.36
N VAL A 73 -6.65 0.89 -17.31
CA VAL A 73 -7.55 1.27 -18.41
C VAL A 73 -9.02 0.86 -18.18
N ARG A 74 -9.33 0.00 -17.20
CA ARG A 74 -10.71 -0.38 -16.89
C ARG A 74 -11.56 0.81 -16.45
N ILE A 75 -12.83 0.83 -16.84
CA ILE A 75 -13.79 1.78 -16.27
C ILE A 75 -14.07 1.41 -14.81
N HIS A 76 -13.70 2.28 -13.88
CA HIS A 76 -13.83 1.99 -12.46
C HIS A 76 -15.26 2.28 -11.97
N GLY A 77 -15.92 1.28 -11.38
CA GLY A 77 -17.37 1.33 -11.07
C GLY A 77 -17.82 2.47 -10.14
N THR A 78 -16.94 3.02 -9.30
CA THR A 78 -17.27 4.18 -8.45
C THR A 78 -17.07 5.52 -9.16
N THR A 79 -16.13 5.60 -10.11
CA THR A 79 -15.72 6.87 -10.72
C THR A 79 -16.22 7.02 -12.16
N GLY A 80 -16.70 5.95 -12.78
CA GLY A 80 -17.22 5.94 -14.15
C GLY A 80 -16.17 6.20 -15.24
N VAL A 81 -14.90 6.33 -14.85
CA VAL A 81 -13.77 6.66 -15.73
C VAL A 81 -12.61 5.73 -15.48
N ALA A 82 -11.72 5.59 -16.46
CA ALA A 82 -10.49 4.84 -16.31
C ALA A 82 -9.55 5.50 -15.28
N PRO A 83 -8.91 4.73 -14.37
CA PRO A 83 -7.95 5.25 -13.42
C PRO A 83 -6.84 6.09 -14.04
N ILE A 84 -6.28 5.66 -15.18
CA ILE A 84 -5.22 6.40 -15.87
C ILE A 84 -5.69 7.77 -16.38
N THR A 85 -6.89 7.83 -16.96
CA THR A 85 -7.50 9.07 -17.43
C THR A 85 -7.76 10.01 -16.26
N ARG A 86 -8.33 9.48 -15.18
CA ARG A 86 -8.60 10.28 -13.97
C ARG A 86 -7.31 10.82 -13.37
N PHE A 87 -6.28 9.99 -13.26
CA PHE A 87 -4.98 10.41 -12.75
C PHE A 87 -4.37 11.53 -13.61
N ALA A 88 -4.39 11.38 -14.94
CA ALA A 88 -3.87 12.37 -15.87
C ALA A 88 -4.59 13.73 -15.75
N CYS A 89 -5.92 13.72 -15.63
CA CYS A 89 -6.71 14.95 -15.49
C CYS A 89 -6.53 15.59 -14.10
N ASP A 90 -6.70 14.79 -13.05
CA ASP A 90 -6.93 15.30 -11.70
C ASP A 90 -5.64 15.42 -10.89
N GLU A 91 -4.74 14.42 -10.97
CA GLU A 91 -3.70 14.20 -9.96
C GLU A 91 -2.30 14.61 -10.44
N VAL A 92 -2.02 14.51 -11.75
CA VAL A 92 -0.70 14.88 -12.32
C VAL A 92 -0.31 16.30 -11.96
N HIS A 93 -1.21 17.26 -12.15
CA HIS A 93 -0.97 18.68 -11.85
C HIS A 93 -0.81 18.99 -10.35
N ARG A 94 -1.32 18.11 -9.48
CA ARG A 94 -1.19 18.22 -8.01
C ARG A 94 0.02 17.49 -7.46
N SER A 95 0.65 16.66 -8.27
CA SER A 95 1.80 15.84 -7.88
C SER A 95 3.08 16.63 -8.02
N LYS A 96 3.92 16.61 -6.97
CA LYS A 96 5.27 17.17 -7.03
C LYS A 96 6.24 16.08 -7.51
N PRO A 97 7.15 16.37 -8.45
CA PRO A 97 8.19 15.42 -8.80
C PRO A 97 9.03 15.09 -7.56
N LEU A 98 9.33 13.81 -7.38
CA LEU A 98 10.19 13.36 -6.30
C LEU A 98 11.62 13.83 -6.61
N GLY A 99 12.14 14.79 -5.83
CA GLY A 99 13.54 15.17 -5.93
C GLY A 99 14.45 14.00 -5.54
N VAL A 100 15.62 13.87 -6.17
CA VAL A 100 16.61 12.79 -5.94
C VAL A 100 17.32 12.86 -4.57
N ALA A 101 16.72 13.53 -3.58
CA ALA A 101 17.35 13.74 -2.29
C ALA A 101 17.48 12.42 -1.51
N ARG A 102 18.71 11.97 -1.28
CA ARG A 102 19.01 10.77 -0.47
C ARG A 102 18.62 11.01 0.98
N ILE A 103 17.92 10.04 1.58
CA ILE A 103 17.65 10.05 3.02
C ILE A 103 18.94 9.63 3.74
N ALA A 104 19.51 10.51 4.55
CA ALA A 104 20.60 10.13 5.45
C ALA A 104 20.03 9.18 6.53
N ALA A 105 20.31 7.89 6.41
CA ALA A 105 19.91 6.92 7.42
C ALA A 105 20.77 7.14 8.68
N ARG A 106 20.19 7.67 9.76
CA ARG A 106 20.84 7.62 11.07
C ARG A 106 20.88 6.17 11.56
N THR A 107 22.09 5.62 11.68
CA THR A 107 22.40 4.33 12.30
C THR A 107 22.33 4.44 13.83
N GLY A 108 21.11 4.55 14.36
CA GLY A 108 20.84 4.38 15.79
C GLY A 108 20.59 2.90 16.15
N PRO A 109 20.84 2.48 17.41
CA PRO A 109 20.59 1.11 17.84
C PRO A 109 19.12 0.73 17.63
N ARG A 110 18.88 -0.47 17.07
CA ARG A 110 17.53 -1.00 16.81
C ARG A 110 16.80 -1.20 18.15
N ARG A 111 16.05 -0.20 18.63
CA ARG A 111 15.04 -0.44 19.66
C ARG A 111 13.92 -1.24 19.03
N ARG A 112 13.60 -2.42 19.59
CA ARG A 112 12.37 -3.16 19.27
C ARG A 112 11.18 -2.27 19.66
N GLN A 113 10.67 -1.49 18.72
CA GLN A 113 9.31 -0.97 18.88
C GLN A 113 8.38 -2.16 18.74
N ARG A 114 7.65 -2.48 19.81
CA ARG A 114 6.42 -3.27 19.71
C ARG A 114 5.48 -2.47 18.82
N LEU A 115 5.49 -2.80 17.53
CA LEU A 115 4.42 -2.44 16.63
C LEU A 115 3.14 -3.03 17.26
N CYS A 116 2.23 -2.18 17.71
CA CYS A 116 0.92 -2.57 18.26
C CYS A 116 0.00 -3.23 17.21
N CYS A 117 0.56 -3.76 16.12
CA CYS A 117 -0.12 -4.48 15.06
C CYS A 117 0.21 -5.99 15.07
N ARG A 118 0.98 -6.50 16.04
CA ARG A 118 1.44 -7.91 16.03
C ARG A 118 0.53 -8.93 16.73
N ASP A 119 -0.51 -8.52 17.43
CA ASP A 119 -1.38 -9.49 18.11
C ASP A 119 -2.57 -9.92 17.23
N ARG A 120 -2.32 -10.98 16.44
CA ARG A 120 -3.23 -11.83 15.62
C ARG A 120 -3.01 -11.79 14.10
N TYR A 121 -1.83 -12.22 13.65
CA TYR A 121 -1.68 -12.84 12.32
C TYR A 121 -1.16 -14.29 12.42
N GLU A 122 -1.40 -14.96 13.56
CA GLU A 122 -0.88 -16.31 13.86
C GLU A 122 -1.99 -17.36 14.08
N GLN A 123 -3.22 -17.11 13.60
CA GLN A 123 -4.31 -18.10 13.70
C GLN A 123 -5.03 -18.42 12.39
N LEU A 124 -4.61 -17.86 11.24
CA LEU A 124 -5.09 -18.35 9.94
C LEU A 124 -4.13 -19.42 9.41
N ARG A 125 -4.12 -20.58 10.09
CA ARG A 125 -3.84 -21.86 9.42
C ARG A 125 -4.91 -22.00 8.33
N TYR A 126 -4.50 -22.08 7.07
CA TYR A 126 -5.36 -22.67 6.03
C TYR A 126 -5.47 -24.17 6.36
N PRO A 127 -6.65 -24.71 6.70
CA PRO A 127 -6.83 -26.15 6.61
C PRO A 127 -6.79 -26.53 5.12
N GLY A 128 -5.86 -27.42 4.78
CA GLY A 128 -5.90 -28.13 3.52
C GLY A 128 -7.17 -28.97 3.43
N GLY A 129 -7.68 -29.10 2.20
CA GLY A 129 -8.84 -29.88 1.80
C GLY A 129 -9.08 -29.65 0.32
#